data_AF-A0A1I8HG71-F1
#
_entry.id   AF-A0A1I8HG71-F1
#
_cell.length_a   1.000
_cell.length_b   1.000
_cell.length_c   1.000
_cell.angle_alpha   90.00
_cell.angle_beta   90.00
_cell.angle_gamma   90.00
#
_symmetry.space_group_name_H-M   'P 1'
#
loop_
_entity.id
_entity.type
_entity.pdbx_description
1 polymer ?
#
loop_
_entity_poly.entity_id
_entity_poly.type
_entity_poly.pdbx_seq_one_letter_code
_entity_poly.pdbx_strand_id
1 'polypeptide(L)'
;MLCIGSRYVAKDLATLEAHGVKAIVNLTPDVPNYFADKFEYLRLSVEDSPSTDLRRELPALCEFVDAQLRRGSRVLLHCHAGISRAPSFT
;
A
#
# COMPACT_ATOMS: atom_id res chain seq x y z
N MET A 1 -1.10 -1.94 11.97
CA MET A 1 -1.63 -3.14 11.27
C MET A 1 -1.40 -3.00 9.77
N LEU A 2 -0.98 -4.07 9.08
CA LEU A 2 -0.82 -4.09 7.61
C LEU A 2 -2.05 -4.72 6.95
N CYS A 3 -2.51 -4.14 5.84
CA CYS A 3 -3.66 -4.62 5.09
C CYS A 3 -3.39 -4.57 3.59
N ILE A 4 -4.03 -5.46 2.81
CA ILE A 4 -3.85 -5.51 1.35
C ILE A 4 -5.15 -5.18 0.63
N GLY A 5 -5.04 -4.35 -0.40
CA GLY A 5 -6.17 -3.97 -1.24
C GLY A 5 -5.78 -3.77 -2.70
N SER A 6 -6.79 -3.55 -3.53
CA SER A 6 -6.63 -3.21 -4.94
C SER A 6 -6.60 -1.70 -5.15
N ARG A 7 -6.34 -1.27 -6.39
CA ARG A 7 -6.47 0.14 -6.80
C ARG A 7 -7.85 0.75 -6.50
N TYR A 8 -8.90 -0.07 -6.42
CA TYR A 8 -10.24 0.38 -6.11
C TYR A 8 -10.36 0.81 -4.66
N VAL A 9 -9.78 0.05 -3.72
CA VAL A 9 -9.71 0.41 -2.30
C VAL A 9 -8.86 1.67 -2.10
N ALA A 10 -7.73 1.78 -2.80
CA ALA A 10 -6.85 2.95 -2.73
C ALA A 10 -7.52 4.25 -3.21
N LYS A 11 -8.56 4.15 -4.05
CA LYS A 11 -9.35 5.27 -4.56
C LYS A 11 -10.56 5.60 -3.67
N ASP A 12 -10.92 4.72 -2.73
CA ASP A 12 -12.10 4.90 -1.88
C ASP A 12 -11.73 5.53 -0.54
N LEU A 13 -11.88 6.86 -0.46
CA LEU A 13 -11.59 7.62 0.76
C LEU A 13 -12.42 7.15 1.96
N ALA A 14 -13.70 6.86 1.76
CA ALA A 14 -14.60 6.47 2.84
C ALA A 14 -14.16 5.14 3.44
N THR A 15 -13.81 4.16 2.60
CA THR A 15 -13.27 2.88 3.06
C THR A 15 -11.93 3.06 3.80
N LEU A 16 -11.01 3.89 3.28
CA LEU A 16 -9.73 4.16 3.94
C LEU A 16 -9.91 4.79 5.34
N GLU A 17 -10.79 5.79 5.45
CA GLU A 17 -11.08 6.48 6.70
C GLU A 17 -11.82 5.57 7.70
N ALA A 18 -12.82 4.80 7.24
CA ALA A 18 -13.57 3.87 8.08
C ALA A 18 -12.68 2.78 8.71
N HIS A 19 -11.63 2.35 8.00
CA HIS A 19 -10.66 1.39 8.53
C HIS A 19 -9.52 2.04 9.32
N GLY A 20 -9.49 3.38 9.40
CA GLY A 20 -8.44 4.11 10.10
C GLY A 20 -7.06 3.97 9.44
N VAL A 21 -7.01 3.82 8.12
CA VAL A 21 -5.75 3.84 7.36
C VAL A 21 -5.07 5.21 7.56
N LYS A 22 -3.76 5.19 7.78
CA LYS A 22 -2.94 6.40 7.95
C LYS A 22 -1.79 6.48 6.95
N ALA A 23 -1.39 5.34 6.41
CA ALA A 23 -0.34 5.25 5.42
C ALA A 23 -0.70 4.27 4.30
N ILE A 24 -0.19 4.53 3.10
CA ILE A 24 -0.49 3.77 1.89
C ILE A 24 0.80 3.46 1.13
N VAL A 25 1.03 2.18 0.84
CA VAL A 25 2.07 1.70 -0.06
C VAL A 25 1.42 1.47 -1.43
N ASN A 26 1.88 2.21 -2.43
CA ASN A 26 1.48 2.08 -3.82
C ASN A 26 2.56 1.34 -4.60
N LEU A 27 2.28 0.10 -4.99
CA LEU A 27 3.20 -0.76 -5.74
C LEU A 27 3.04 -0.65 -7.26
N THR A 28 2.41 0.42 -7.76
CA THR A 28 2.13 0.58 -9.19
C THR A 28 2.86 1.78 -9.77
N PRO A 29 3.34 1.70 -11.02
CA PRO A 29 3.94 2.85 -11.69
C PRO A 29 2.89 3.86 -12.19
N ASP A 30 1.68 3.39 -12.51
CA ASP A 30 0.65 4.14 -13.26
C ASP A 30 -0.56 4.58 -12.40
N VAL A 31 -0.78 4.01 -11.21
CA VAL A 31 -1.88 4.48 -10.34
C VAL A 31 -1.42 5.69 -9.54
N PRO A 32 -2.13 6.83 -9.59
CA PRO A 32 -1.80 8.00 -8.81
C PRO A 32 -2.02 7.77 -7.31
N ASN A 33 -1.32 8.55 -6.47
CA ASN A 33 -1.63 8.63 -5.04
C ASN A 33 -2.86 9.53 -4.88
N TYR A 34 -4.05 8.95 -4.81
CA TYR A 34 -5.32 9.68 -4.89
C TYR A 34 -5.52 10.74 -3.81
N PHE A 35 -4.91 10.54 -2.64
CA PHE A 35 -5.13 11.35 -1.44
C PHE A 35 -3.81 11.72 -0.75
N ALA A 36 -2.80 12.14 -1.54
CA ALA A 36 -1.44 12.41 -1.07
C ALA A 36 -1.35 13.50 0.02
N ASP A 37 -2.37 14.33 0.15
CA ASP A 37 -2.55 15.35 1.17
C ASP A 37 -3.11 14.79 2.51
N LYS A 38 -3.72 13.60 2.50
CA LYS A 38 -4.41 13.00 3.65
C LYS A 38 -3.69 11.82 4.30
N PHE A 39 -2.87 11.09 3.53
CA PHE A 39 -2.17 9.89 4.01
C PHE A 39 -0.68 9.99 3.71
N GLU A 40 0.14 9.28 4.49
CA GLU A 40 1.55 9.12 4.18
C GLU A 40 1.73 8.06 3.10
N TYR A 41 2.48 8.37 2.04
CA TYR A 41 2.68 7.44 0.93
C TYR A 41 4.10 6.93 0.82
N LEU A 42 4.23 5.65 0.48
CA LEU A 42 5.41 5.09 -0.15
C LEU A 42 5.02 4.59 -1.54
N ARG A 43 5.66 5.08 -2.60
CA ARG A 43 5.51 4.52 -3.94
C ARG A 43 6.74 3.69 -4.30
N LEU A 44 6.52 2.43 -4.65
CA LEU A 44 7.52 1.54 -5.21
C LEU A 44 7.03 1.18 -6.62
N SER A 45 7.72 1.68 -7.64
CA SER A 45 7.28 1.50 -9.04
C SER A 45 7.62 0.10 -9.51
N VAL A 46 6.75 -0.86 -9.20
CA VAL A 46 6.92 -2.27 -9.53
C VAL A 46 6.09 -2.58 -10.77
N GLU A 47 6.75 -3.02 -11.84
CA GLU A 47 6.04 -3.56 -13.01
C GLU A 47 5.41 -4.90 -12.66
N ASP A 48 4.16 -5.12 -13.09
CA ASP A 48 3.43 -6.39 -12.93
C ASP A 48 3.92 -7.43 -13.96
N SER A 49 5.21 -7.76 -13.89
CA SER A 49 5.86 -8.76 -14.72
C SER A 49 6.43 -9.88 -13.83
N PRO A 50 6.34 -11.16 -14.24
CA PRO A 50 6.98 -12.27 -13.52
C PRO A 50 8.51 -12.16 -13.44
N SER A 51 9.13 -11.26 -14.22
CA SER A 51 10.57 -10.96 -14.16
C SER A 51 10.93 -9.82 -13.21
N THR A 52 9.94 -9.13 -12.60
CA THR A 52 10.22 -7.98 -11.74
C THR A 52 10.77 -8.43 -10.39
N ASP A 53 11.97 -7.96 -10.05
CA ASP A 53 12.62 -8.27 -8.78
C ASP A 53 12.15 -7.34 -7.65
N LEU A 54 11.12 -7.78 -6.93
CA LEU A 54 10.63 -7.12 -5.72
C LEU A 54 11.66 -7.07 -4.57
N ARG A 55 12.71 -7.89 -4.60
CA ARG A 55 13.68 -7.99 -3.49
C ARG A 55 14.42 -6.69 -3.25
N ARG A 56 14.58 -5.87 -4.29
CA ARG A 56 15.21 -4.55 -4.20
C ARG A 56 14.36 -3.54 -3.43
N GLU A 57 13.04 -3.69 -3.52
CA GLU A 57 12.07 -2.79 -2.90
C GLU A 57 11.69 -3.24 -1.48
N LEU A 58 11.93 -4.52 -1.14
CA LEU A 58 11.62 -5.09 0.18
C LEU A 58 12.23 -4.30 1.35
N PRO A 59 13.51 -3.86 1.32
CA PRO A 59 14.07 -3.09 2.44
C PRO A 59 13.28 -1.79 2.70
N ALA A 60 13.00 -1.01 1.65
CA ALA A 60 12.26 0.23 1.76
C ALA A 60 10.81 0.00 2.20
N LEU A 61 10.17 -1.05 1.66
CA LEU A 61 8.84 -1.47 2.08
C LEU A 61 8.79 -1.81 3.57
N CYS A 62 9.68 -2.69 4.03
CA CYS A 62 9.74 -3.13 5.42
C CYS A 62 10.02 -1.95 6.35
N GLU A 63 10.99 -1.09 6.02
CA GLU A 63 11.32 0.09 6.83
C GLU A 63 10.12 1.02 7.01
N PHE A 64 9.41 1.32 5.92
CA PHE A 64 8.22 2.16 5.95
C PHE A 64 7.09 1.52 6.76
N VAL A 65 6.77 0.25 6.47
CA VAL A 65 5.71 -0.47 7.19
C VAL A 65 6.04 -0.52 8.68
N ASP A 66 7.26 -0.91 9.05
CA ASP A 66 7.67 -1.00 10.44
C ASP A 66 7.62 0.35 11.16
N ALA A 67 8.00 1.45 10.49
CA ALA A 67 7.88 2.80 11.05
C ALA A 67 6.41 3.17 11.36
N GLN A 68 5.48 2.84 10.45
CA GLN A 68 4.06 3.08 10.65
C GLN A 68 3.47 2.17 11.73
N LEU A 69 3.84 0.89 11.74
CA LEU A 69 3.39 -0.07 12.74
C LEU A 69 3.83 0.34 14.15
N ARG A 70 5.08 0.82 14.32
CA ARG A 70 5.57 1.36 15.60
C ARG A 70 4.79 2.58 16.09
N ARG A 71 4.22 3.37 15.17
CA ARG A 71 3.33 4.51 15.49
C ARG A 71 1.89 4.08 15.77
N GLY A 72 1.59 2.78 15.76
CA GLY A 72 0.23 2.26 15.87
C GLY A 72 -0.64 2.52 14.65
N SER A 73 -0.04 2.94 13.53
CA SER A 73 -0.78 3.27 12.31
C SER A 73 -1.20 2.02 11.54
N ARG A 74 -2.28 2.17 10.77
CA ARG A 74 -2.71 1.16 9.80
C ARG A 74 -2.20 1.52 8.42
N VAL A 75 -1.59 0.54 7.76
CA VAL A 75 -0.99 0.68 6.43
C VAL A 75 -1.79 -0.13 5.43
N LEU A 76 -2.24 0.50 4.34
CA LEU A 76 -2.75 -0.19 3.16
C LEU A 76 -1.58 -0.42 2.19
N LEU A 77 -1.35 -1.65 1.77
CA LEU A 77 -0.49 -1.99 0.64
C LEU A 77 -1.37 -2.37 -0.55
N HIS A 78 -1.20 -1.70 -1.68
CA HIS A 78 -1.98 -2.00 -2.88
C HIS A 78 -1.12 -2.09 -4.15
N CYS A 79 -1.60 -2.93 -5.07
CA CYS A 79 -1.18 -2.98 -6.47
C CYS A 79 -2.41 -2.76 -7.38
N HIS A 80 -2.40 -3.25 -8.61
CA HIS A 80 -3.59 -3.22 -9.48
C HIS A 80 -4.72 -4.11 -8.94
N ALA A 81 -4.43 -5.40 -8.75
CA ALA A 81 -5.43 -6.42 -8.41
C ALA A 81 -5.58 -6.69 -6.90
N GLY A 82 -4.61 -6.29 -6.09
CA GLY A 82 -4.61 -6.56 -4.63
C GLY A 82 -4.29 -8.01 -4.26
N ILE A 83 -3.54 -8.73 -5.10
CA ILE A 83 -3.23 -10.15 -4.88
C ILE A 83 -1.75 -10.30 -4.53
N SER A 84 -1.44 -10.43 -3.23
CA SER A 84 -0.36 -11.28 -2.69
C SER A 84 -0.38 -11.32 -1.14
N ARG A 85 -0.96 -12.39 -0.58
CA ARG A 85 -0.57 -13.09 0.67
C ARG A 85 -0.51 -12.36 2.03
N ALA A 86 -1.20 -11.25 2.25
CA ALA A 86 -1.56 -10.78 3.60
C ALA A 86 -3.09 -10.58 3.67
N PRO A 87 -3.72 -10.49 4.85
CA PRO A 87 -5.17 -10.49 4.96
C PRO A 87 -5.74 -9.37 4.09
N SER A 88 -6.44 -9.80 3.04
CA SER A 88 -7.12 -8.92 2.10
C SER A 88 -8.26 -8.24 2.83
N PHE A 89 -8.49 -6.95 2.57
CA PHE A 89 -9.78 -6.34 2.89
C PHE A 89 -10.85 -7.07 2.08
N THR A 90 -11.65 -7.92 2.73
CA THR A 90 -12.97 -8.34 2.25
C THR A 90 -14.00 -7.55 3.04
#